data_AF-A0A661R754-F1
#
_entry.id   AF-A0A661R754-F1
#
_cell.length_a   1.000
_cell.length_b   1.000
_cell.length_c   1.000
_cell.angle_alpha   90.00
_cell.angle_beta   90.00
_cell.angle_gamma   90.00
#
_symmetry.space_group_name_H-M   'P 1'
#
loop_
_entity.id
_entity.type
_entity.pdbx_description
1 polymer ?
#
loop_
_entity_poly.entity_id
_entity_poly.type
_entity_poly.pdbx_seq_one_letter_code
_entity_poly.pdbx_strand_id
1 'polypeptide(L)'
;MGLKGFFIKKVTAAVLTIVVIICANFFIFRMAPGDPVRIMFRDPRISAESMELMKQKFGLDKSLAHQFVAYAKNLTKGDMGMSFSHRKPVVEVLKSRLPNTILLVFVALTIATILGVALGALSGWLSGTKLDTFILTASVTMYSIPTFA
;
A
#
# COMPACT_ATOMS: atom_id res chain seq x y z
N MET A 1 22.62 14.77 -14.84
CA MET A 1 22.46 13.30 -14.67
C MET A 1 21.83 12.77 -15.94
N GLY A 2 22.52 11.93 -16.72
CA GLY A 2 21.96 11.43 -17.99
C GLY A 2 20.73 10.56 -17.78
N LEU A 3 19.91 10.38 -18.82
CA LEU A 3 18.66 9.59 -18.77
C LEU A 3 18.87 8.20 -18.12
N LYS A 4 19.97 7.52 -18.48
CA LYS A 4 20.36 6.22 -17.89
C LYS A 4 20.57 6.30 -16.37
N GLY A 5 21.25 7.35 -15.88
CA GLY A 5 21.49 7.54 -14.45
C GLY A 5 20.20 7.85 -13.68
N PHE A 6 19.27 8.58 -14.28
CA PHE A 6 17.95 8.83 -13.69
C PHE A 6 17.13 7.55 -13.57
N PHE A 7 17.05 6.74 -14.64
CA PHE A 7 16.34 5.46 -14.62
C PHE A 7 16.92 4.49 -13.58
N ILE A 8 18.24 4.33 -13.52
CA ILE A 8 18.90 3.49 -12.51
C ILE A 8 18.52 3.95 -11.11
N LYS A 9 18.66 5.25 -10.81
CA LYS A 9 18.29 5.80 -9.49
C LYS A 9 16.84 5.50 -9.12
N LYS A 10 15.90 5.66 -10.05
CA LYS A 10 14.47 5.40 -9.82
C LYS A 10 14.18 3.92 -9.59
N VAL A 11 14.75 3.04 -10.41
CA VAL A 11 14.57 1.59 -10.27
C VAL A 11 15.18 1.10 -8.96
N THR A 12 16.41 1.52 -8.62
CA THR A 12 17.05 1.16 -7.35
C THR A 12 16.22 1.65 -6.16
N ALA A 13 15.71 2.88 -6.20
CA ALA A 13 14.83 3.38 -5.14
C ALA A 13 13.54 2.56 -5.03
N ALA A 14 12.90 2.23 -6.15
CA ALA A 14 11.68 1.41 -6.16
C ALA A 14 11.92 0.01 -5.59
N VAL A 15 13.00 -0.66 -6.01
CA VAL A 15 13.37 -1.99 -5.51
C VAL A 15 13.66 -1.94 -4.01
N LEU A 16 14.43 -0.95 -3.55
CA LEU A 16 14.75 -0.79 -2.13
C LEU A 16 13.48 -0.55 -1.30
N THR A 17 12.56 0.29 -1.78
CA THR A 17 11.26 0.51 -1.14
C THR A 17 10.45 -0.79 -1.06
N ILE A 18 10.39 -1.58 -2.13
CA ILE A 18 9.67 -2.87 -2.13
C ILE A 18 10.29 -3.82 -1.10
N VAL A 19 11.61 -3.93 -1.04
CA VAL A 19 12.30 -4.78 -0.05
C VAL A 19 11.97 -4.34 1.38
N VAL A 20 12.01 -3.03 1.65
CA VAL A 20 11.64 -2.48 2.96
C VAL A 20 10.20 -2.81 3.31
N ILE A 21 9.25 -2.67 2.37
CA ILE A 21 7.84 -2.98 2.57
C ILE A 21 7.63 -4.47 2.84
N ILE A 22 8.30 -5.37 2.10
CA ILE A 22 8.21 -6.82 2.31
C ILE A 22 8.69 -7.18 3.71
N CYS A 23 9.83 -6.65 4.13
CA CYS A 23 10.35 -6.84 5.48
C CYS A 23 9.39 -6.27 6.54
N ALA A 24 8.95 -5.03 6.37
CA ALA A 24 8.04 -4.37 7.30
C ALA A 24 6.73 -5.15 7.45
N ASN A 25 6.10 -5.57 6.35
CA ASN A 25 4.87 -6.37 6.39
C ASN A 25 5.08 -7.70 7.10
N PHE A 26 6.22 -8.35 6.92
CA PHE A 26 6.53 -9.59 7.64
C PHE A 26 6.60 -9.37 9.16
N PHE A 27 7.19 -8.26 9.60
CA PHE A 27 7.37 -7.97 11.03
C PHE A 27 6.15 -7.33 11.69
N ILE A 28 5.40 -6.45 11.02
CA ILE A 28 4.25 -5.73 11.59
C ILE A 28 3.24 -6.69 12.25
N PHE A 29 2.88 -7.78 11.57
CA PHE A 29 1.92 -8.75 12.12
C PHE A 29 2.50 -9.61 13.26
N ARG A 30 3.82 -9.70 13.38
CA ARG A 30 4.52 -10.47 14.44
C ARG A 30 4.85 -9.62 15.65
N MET A 31 4.94 -8.30 15.47
CA MET A 31 5.13 -7.32 16.55
C MET A 31 3.80 -6.91 17.19
N ALA A 32 2.67 -7.14 16.50
CA ALA A 32 1.36 -6.89 17.07
C ALA A 32 1.14 -7.77 18.32
N PRO A 33 0.68 -7.19 19.46
CA PRO A 33 0.46 -7.95 20.68
C PRO A 33 -0.65 -9.00 20.50
N GLY A 34 -0.34 -10.27 20.76
CA GLY A 34 -1.27 -11.41 20.71
C GLY A 34 -0.75 -12.59 19.88
N ASP A 35 -1.44 -13.73 19.93
CA ASP A 35 -1.13 -14.89 19.08
C ASP A 35 -1.59 -14.60 17.64
N PRO A 36 -0.69 -14.65 16.63
CA PRO A 36 -1.03 -14.35 15.24
C PRO A 36 -2.21 -15.16 14.72
N VAL A 37 -2.34 -16.41 15.15
CA VAL A 37 -3.44 -17.28 14.76
C VAL A 37 -4.73 -16.82 15.42
N ARG A 38 -4.71 -16.43 16.70
CA ARG A 38 -5.90 -15.84 17.35
C ARG A 38 -6.33 -14.53 16.70
N ILE A 39 -5.39 -13.69 16.28
CA ILE A 39 -5.67 -12.42 15.60
C ILE A 39 -6.24 -12.66 14.19
N MET A 40 -5.75 -13.68 13.48
CA MET A 40 -6.20 -14.02 12.13
C MET A 40 -7.61 -14.63 12.10
N PHE A 41 -7.94 -15.48 13.08
CA PHE A 41 -9.22 -16.20 13.09
C PHE A 41 -10.30 -15.51 13.95
N ARG A 42 -9.91 -14.68 14.93
CA ARG A 42 -10.79 -13.90 15.83
C ARG A 42 -12.00 -14.68 16.39
N ASP A 43 -11.89 -16.01 16.50
CA ASP A 43 -12.96 -16.86 16.99
C ASP A 43 -12.54 -17.49 18.34
N PRO A 44 -13.18 -17.10 19.45
CA PRO A 44 -12.87 -17.63 20.77
C PRO A 44 -13.26 -19.10 20.94
N ARG A 45 -13.95 -19.72 19.98
CA ARG A 45 -14.38 -21.13 20.01
C ARG A 45 -13.32 -22.11 19.49
N ILE A 46 -12.21 -21.60 18.95
CA ILE A 46 -11.15 -22.46 18.42
C ILE A 46 -10.43 -23.14 19.59
N SER A 47 -10.46 -24.48 19.61
CA SER A 47 -9.78 -25.30 20.62
C SER A 47 -8.26 -25.09 20.56
N ALA A 48 -7.57 -25.33 21.67
CA ALA A 48 -6.10 -25.23 21.72
C ALA A 48 -5.42 -26.16 20.71
N GLU A 49 -5.97 -27.36 20.50
CA GLU A 49 -5.50 -28.32 19.50
C GLU A 49 -5.66 -27.79 18.06
N SER A 50 -6.81 -27.20 17.74
CA SER A 50 -7.05 -26.57 16.44
C SER A 50 -6.10 -25.39 16.19
N MET A 51 -5.76 -24.64 17.24
CA MET A 51 -4.79 -23.55 17.17
C MET A 51 -3.38 -24.06 16.79
N GLU A 52 -2.96 -25.17 17.38
CA GLU A 52 -1.64 -25.76 17.14
C GLU A 52 -1.53 -26.35 15.73
N LEU A 53 -2.58 -27.05 15.27
CA LEU A 53 -2.69 -27.51 13.88
C LEU A 53 -2.57 -26.35 12.89
N MET A 54 -3.16 -25.20 13.20
CA MET A 54 -3.09 -24.03 12.35
C MET A 54 -1.70 -23.39 12.36
N LYS A 55 -1.01 -23.36 13.52
CA LYS A 55 0.39 -22.91 13.59
C LYS A 55 1.29 -23.76 12.69
N GLN A 56 1.17 -25.08 12.78
CA GLN A 56 1.92 -26.00 11.93
C GLN A 56 1.59 -25.83 10.45
N LYS A 57 0.29 -25.69 10.11
CA LYS A 57 -0.18 -25.49 8.73
C LYS A 57 0.37 -24.21 8.11
N PHE A 58 0.50 -23.13 8.88
CA PHE A 58 1.07 -21.87 8.41
C PHE A 58 2.60 -21.77 8.62
N GLY A 59 3.24 -22.83 9.14
CA GLY A 59 4.68 -22.86 9.42
C GLY A 59 5.11 -21.87 10.50
N LEU A 60 4.20 -21.45 11.37
CA LEU A 60 4.45 -20.49 12.45
C LEU A 60 5.23 -21.13 13.62
N ASP A 61 5.34 -22.45 13.63
CA ASP A 61 6.18 -23.28 14.51
C ASP A 61 7.68 -23.24 14.15
N LYS A 62 8.01 -22.83 12.92
CA LYS A 62 9.41 -22.79 12.43
C LYS A 62 10.15 -21.53 12.88
N SER A 63 11.49 -21.55 12.79
CA SER A 63 12.28 -20.35 13.08
C SER A 63 11.93 -19.18 12.15
N LEU A 64 12.07 -17.94 12.63
CA LEU A 64 11.70 -16.74 11.89
C LEU A 64 12.37 -16.63 10.51
N ALA A 65 13.63 -17.08 10.40
CA ALA A 65 14.35 -17.11 9.14
C ALA A 65 13.65 -18.02 8.10
N HIS A 66 13.22 -19.22 8.51
CA HIS A 66 12.49 -20.12 7.62
C HIS A 66 11.14 -19.52 7.20
N GLN A 67 10.43 -18.89 8.13
CA GLN A 67 9.16 -18.21 7.84
C GLN A 67 9.35 -17.09 6.81
N PHE A 68 10.40 -16.27 6.96
CA PHE A 68 10.69 -15.17 6.05
C PHE A 68 11.09 -15.67 4.66
N VAL A 69 11.97 -16.67 4.58
CA VAL A 69 12.40 -17.25 3.29
C VAL A 69 11.22 -17.90 2.57
N ALA A 70 10.36 -18.64 3.27
CA ALA A 70 9.15 -19.21 2.69
C ALA A 70 8.19 -18.12 2.19
N TYR A 71 7.97 -17.07 2.99
CA TYR A 71 7.15 -15.91 2.63
C TYR A 71 7.67 -15.21 1.36
N ALA A 72 8.96 -14.86 1.34
CA ALA A 72 9.60 -14.21 0.19
C ALA A 72 9.54 -15.09 -1.07
N LYS A 73 9.81 -16.40 -0.94
CA LYS A 73 9.75 -17.35 -2.05
C LYS A 73 8.33 -17.45 -2.63
N ASN A 74 7.30 -17.53 -1.78
CA ASN A 74 5.91 -17.57 -2.25
C ASN A 74 5.55 -16.26 -2.97
N LEU A 75 5.96 -15.12 -2.43
CA LEU A 75 5.72 -13.81 -3.05
C LEU A 75 6.36 -13.70 -4.45
N THR A 76 7.60 -14.20 -4.62
CA THR A 76 8.25 -14.24 -5.95
C THR A 76 7.55 -15.14 -6.97
N LYS A 77 6.77 -16.12 -6.51
CA LYS A 77 5.93 -16.98 -7.37
C LYS A 77 4.55 -16.38 -7.64
N GLY A 78 4.25 -15.19 -7.10
CA GLY A 78 2.93 -14.58 -7.16
C GLY A 78 1.93 -15.17 -6.17
N ASP A 79 2.36 -16.05 -5.27
CA ASP A 79 1.51 -16.58 -4.20
C ASP A 79 1.56 -15.63 -2.99
N MET A 80 0.51 -14.83 -2.85
CA MET A 80 0.30 -13.89 -1.76
C MET A 80 -0.49 -14.51 -0.60
N GLY A 81 -0.86 -15.79 -0.71
CA GLY A 81 -1.67 -16.51 0.27
C GLY A 81 -3.16 -16.13 0.25
N MET A 82 -3.82 -16.39 1.38
CA MET A 82 -5.25 -16.20 1.58
C MET A 82 -5.54 -14.94 2.40
N SER A 83 -6.56 -14.19 1.97
CA SER A 83 -7.14 -13.14 2.81
C SER A 83 -7.97 -13.78 3.92
N PHE A 84 -7.57 -13.58 5.17
CA PHE A 84 -8.33 -14.06 6.33
C PHE A 84 -9.70 -13.39 6.45
N SER A 85 -9.80 -12.11 6.08
CA SER A 85 -11.07 -11.36 6.13
C SER A 85 -12.05 -11.76 5.03
N HIS A 86 -11.56 -12.00 3.81
CA HIS A 86 -12.42 -12.32 2.66
C HIS A 86 -12.52 -13.83 2.37
N ARG A 87 -11.73 -14.66 3.07
CA ARG A 87 -11.63 -16.11 2.89
C ARG A 87 -11.37 -16.53 1.44
N LYS A 88 -10.60 -15.72 0.70
CA LYS A 88 -10.26 -15.89 -0.72
C LYS A 88 -8.77 -15.63 -0.98
N PRO A 89 -8.18 -16.17 -2.07
CA PRO A 89 -6.82 -15.83 -2.46
C PRO A 89 -6.64 -14.32 -2.59
N VAL A 90 -5.56 -13.77 -2.03
CA VAL A 90 -5.30 -12.31 -2.05
C VAL A 90 -5.29 -11.78 -3.48
N VAL A 91 -4.75 -12.54 -4.42
CA VAL A 91 -4.72 -12.18 -5.85
C VAL A 91 -6.12 -11.97 -6.42
N GLU A 92 -7.12 -12.75 -6.02
CA GLU A 92 -8.50 -12.60 -6.49
C GLU A 92 -9.14 -11.32 -5.91
N VAL A 93 -8.87 -11.04 -4.63
CA VAL A 93 -9.32 -9.82 -3.97
C VAL A 93 -8.69 -8.59 -4.62
N LEU A 94 -7.40 -8.64 -4.97
CA LEU A 94 -6.73 -7.55 -5.67
C LEU A 94 -7.27 -7.39 -7.09
N LYS A 95 -7.41 -8.48 -7.85
CA LYS A 95 -7.95 -8.44 -9.23
C LYS A 95 -9.34 -7.82 -9.30
N SER A 96 -10.19 -8.07 -8.32
CA SER A 96 -11.55 -7.47 -8.31
C SER A 96 -11.56 -5.98 -7.97
N ARG A 97 -10.54 -5.47 -7.27
CA ARG A 97 -10.45 -4.05 -6.85
C ARG A 97 -9.60 -3.20 -7.80
N LEU A 98 -8.58 -3.81 -8.41
CA LEU A 98 -7.56 -3.12 -9.20
C LEU A 98 -8.13 -2.29 -10.36
N PRO A 99 -9.12 -2.77 -11.15
CA PRO A 99 -9.69 -1.98 -12.24
C PRO A 99 -10.33 -0.67 -11.77
N ASN A 100 -11.09 -0.72 -10.68
CA ASN A 100 -11.73 0.47 -10.11
C ASN A 100 -10.69 1.44 -9.56
N THR A 101 -9.65 0.95 -8.89
CA THR A 101 -8.55 1.80 -8.41
C THR A 101 -7.82 2.47 -9.57
N ILE A 102 -7.49 1.73 -10.63
CA ILE A 102 -6.83 2.28 -11.81
C ILE A 102 -7.71 3.36 -12.45
N LEU A 103 -9.00 3.09 -12.64
CA LEU A 103 -9.94 4.05 -13.22
C LEU A 103 -10.02 5.32 -12.38
N LEU A 104 -10.21 5.19 -11.06
CA LEU A 104 -10.29 6.32 -10.14
C LEU A 104 -9.00 7.14 -10.13
N VAL A 105 -7.85 6.50 -10.00
CA VAL A 105 -6.54 7.17 -9.99
C VAL A 105 -6.31 7.89 -11.32
N PHE A 106 -6.57 7.23 -12.44
CA PHE A 106 -6.35 7.80 -13.76
C PHE A 106 -7.24 9.03 -14.01
N VAL A 107 -8.54 8.93 -13.71
CA VAL A 107 -9.49 10.03 -13.88
C VAL A 107 -9.14 11.19 -12.93
N ALA A 108 -8.90 10.89 -11.66
CA ALA A 108 -8.56 11.91 -10.67
C ALA A 108 -7.26 12.64 -11.02
N LEU A 109 -6.20 11.91 -11.40
CA LEU A 109 -4.93 12.51 -11.83
C LEU A 109 -5.09 13.36 -13.08
N THR A 110 -5.87 12.90 -14.06
CA THR A 110 -6.12 13.65 -15.29
C THR A 110 -6.79 14.98 -14.99
N ILE A 111 -7.89 14.95 -14.23
CA ILE A 111 -8.63 16.15 -13.84
C ILE A 111 -7.75 17.07 -12.99
N ALA A 112 -7.09 16.54 -11.96
CA ALA A 112 -6.23 17.31 -11.07
C ALA A 112 -5.06 17.96 -11.82
N THR A 113 -4.46 17.25 -12.78
CA THR A 113 -3.36 17.79 -13.59
C THR A 113 -3.85 18.90 -14.50
N ILE A 114 -4.97 18.70 -15.22
CA ILE A 114 -5.52 19.72 -16.12
C ILE A 114 -5.89 20.98 -15.32
N LEU A 115 -6.65 20.83 -14.25
CA LEU A 115 -7.07 21.96 -13.42
C LEU A 115 -5.90 22.62 -12.71
N GLY A 116 -4.99 21.83 -12.13
CA GLY A 116 -3.83 22.33 -11.41
C GLY A 116 -2.88 23.11 -12.31
N VAL A 117 -2.60 22.61 -13.52
CA VAL A 117 -1.77 23.33 -14.50
C VAL A 117 -2.46 24.58 -15.00
N ALA A 118 -3.76 24.52 -15.31
CA ALA A 118 -4.52 25.69 -15.79
C ALA A 118 -4.60 26.81 -14.73
N LEU A 119 -4.99 26.47 -13.50
CA LEU A 119 -5.06 27.42 -12.39
C LEU A 119 -3.68 27.96 -12.00
N GLY A 120 -2.65 27.11 -12.00
CA GLY A 120 -1.28 27.53 -11.74
C GLY A 120 -0.74 28.48 -12.80
N ALA A 121 -0.99 28.21 -14.08
CA ALA A 121 -0.61 29.11 -15.18
C ALA A 121 -1.36 30.44 -15.11
N LEU A 122 -2.67 30.40 -14.80
CA LEU A 122 -3.49 31.60 -14.66
C LEU A 122 -3.04 32.49 -13.48
N SER A 123 -2.78 31.90 -12.32
CA SER A 123 -2.24 32.60 -11.15
C SER A 123 -0.87 33.22 -11.45
N GLY A 124 0.01 32.50 -12.16
CA GLY A 124 1.30 33.04 -12.61
C GLY A 124 1.18 34.22 -13.58
N TRP A 125 0.21 34.18 -14.51
CA TRP A 125 -0.01 35.28 -15.44
C TRP A 125 -0.66 36.50 -14.77
N LEU A 126 -1.59 36.28 -13.84
CA LEU A 126 -2.31 37.34 -13.13
C LEU A 126 -1.69 37.71 -11.78
N SER A 127 -0.37 37.55 -11.67
CA SER A 127 0.35 37.69 -10.41
C SER A 127 0.06 39.03 -9.71
N GLY A 128 -0.24 38.98 -8.41
CA GLY A 128 -0.53 40.15 -7.58
C GLY A 128 -1.97 40.67 -7.67
N THR A 129 -2.84 40.04 -8.46
CA THR A 129 -4.27 40.38 -8.51
C THR A 129 -5.06 39.69 -7.40
N LYS A 130 -6.28 40.17 -7.13
CA LYS A 130 -7.20 39.50 -6.17
C LYS A 130 -7.54 38.07 -6.60
N LEU A 131 -7.57 37.78 -7.90
CA LEU A 131 -7.84 36.44 -8.43
C LEU A 131 -6.68 35.50 -8.14
N ASP A 132 -5.44 35.95 -8.31
CA ASP A 132 -4.23 35.21 -7.92
C ASP A 132 -4.26 34.87 -6.41
N THR A 133 -4.46 35.88 -5.56
CA THR A 133 -4.58 35.68 -4.10
C THR A 133 -5.68 34.66 -3.75
N PHE A 134 -6.81 34.71 -4.43
CA PHE A 134 -7.90 33.76 -4.22
C PHE A 134 -7.51 32.33 -4.62
N ILE A 135 -6.95 32.14 -5.82
CA ILE A 135 -6.51 30.82 -6.32
C ILE A 135 -5.48 30.20 -5.37
N LEU A 136 -4.49 30.97 -4.94
CA LEU A 136 -3.45 30.51 -4.01
C LEU A 136 -4.05 30.15 -2.64
N THR A 137 -4.88 31.01 -2.06
CA THR A 137 -5.49 30.77 -0.75
C THR A 137 -6.39 29.53 -0.78
N ALA A 138 -7.22 29.39 -1.82
CA ALA A 138 -8.08 28.22 -1.99
C ALA A 138 -7.25 26.93 -2.15
N SER A 139 -6.18 26.98 -2.96
CA SER A 139 -5.29 25.83 -3.20
C SER A 139 -4.57 25.39 -1.92
N VAL A 140 -4.03 26.33 -1.15
CA VAL A 140 -3.36 26.03 0.12
C VAL A 140 -4.35 25.50 1.16
N THR A 141 -5.56 26.06 1.20
CA THR A 141 -6.61 25.59 2.11
C THR A 141 -7.00 24.15 1.78
N MET A 142 -7.30 23.85 0.51
CA MET A 142 -7.62 22.50 0.05
C MET A 142 -6.48 21.52 0.33
N TYR A 143 -5.24 21.92 0.08
CA TYR A 143 -4.06 21.09 0.36
C TYR A 143 -3.89 20.77 1.86
N SER A 144 -4.38 21.66 2.73
CA SER A 144 -4.31 21.49 4.18
C SER A 144 -5.44 20.62 4.74
N ILE A 145 -6.46 20.26 3.94
CA ILE A 145 -7.54 19.38 4.37
C ILE A 145 -6.99 17.95 4.53
N PRO A 146 -7.15 17.30 5.70
CA PRO A 146 -6.72 15.92 5.88
C PRO A 146 -7.46 14.98 4.94
N THR A 147 -6.73 14.07 4.28
CA THR A 147 -7.31 13.09 3.35
C THR A 147 -8.12 11.98 4.02
N PHE A 148 -8.20 11.96 5.34
CA PHE A 148 -8.84 10.92 6.15
C PHE A 148 -10.08 11.42 6.93
N ALA A 149 -10.51 12.66 6.69
CA ALA A 149 -11.70 13.25 7.31
C ALA A 149 -13.01 12.62 6.79
#